data_AF-A0A958Z6Y7-F1
#
_entry.id   AF-A0A958Z6Y7-F1
#
_cell.length_a   1.000
_cell.length_b   1.000
_cell.length_c   1.000
_cell.angle_alpha   90.00
_cell.angle_beta   90.00
_cell.angle_gamma   90.00
#
_symmetry.space_group_name_H-M   'P 1'
#
loop_
_entity.id
_entity.type
_entity.pdbx_description
1 polymer ?
#
loop_
_entity_poly.entity_id
_entity_poly.type
_entity_poly.pdbx_seq_one_letter_code
_entity_poly.pdbx_strand_id
1 'polypeptide(L)' 'NMWPGVTEGADWYQVYGGRQDFMNYYHQCKEVTIELSNTKTPPASQLDDHWDYTREALIEYLIQGTYGFRG' A
#
# COMPACT_ATOMS: atom_id res chain seq x y z
N ASN A 1 1.40 -1.62 19.27
CA ASN A 1 2.37 -0.58 18.83
C ASN A 1 2.33 -0.50 17.33
N MET A 2 1.79 0.58 16.75
CA MET A 2 1.86 0.82 15.30
C MET A 2 3.28 1.28 14.95
N TRP A 3 3.80 0.81 13.83
CA TRP A 3 5.03 1.36 13.27
C TRP A 3 4.74 2.74 12.66
N PRO A 4 5.70 3.69 12.68
CA PRO A 4 5.51 4.96 11.99
C PRO A 4 5.18 4.74 10.51
N GLY A 5 4.16 5.43 10.00
CA GLY A 5 3.77 5.36 8.58
C GLY A 5 2.85 4.18 8.20
N VAL A 6 2.36 3.39 9.16
CA VAL A 6 1.35 2.35 8.92
C VAL A 6 0.17 2.48 9.87
N THR A 7 -1.00 2.01 9.44
CA THR A 7 -2.22 1.94 10.25
C THR A 7 -3.01 0.70 9.87
N GLU A 8 -3.72 0.11 10.83
CA GLU A 8 -4.83 -0.78 10.51
C GLU A 8 -5.95 0.07 9.88
N GLY A 9 -6.59 -0.45 8.83
CA GLY A 9 -7.56 0.33 8.05
C GLY A 9 -8.71 0.84 8.92
N ALA A 10 -9.32 -0.04 9.71
CA ALA A 10 -10.44 0.30 10.59
C ALA A 10 -10.04 1.23 11.76
N ASP A 11 -8.78 1.22 12.18
CA ASP A 11 -8.28 2.15 13.21
C ASP A 11 -8.16 3.58 12.67
N TRP A 12 -7.87 3.75 11.37
CA TRP A 12 -7.87 5.06 10.73
C TRP A 12 -9.30 5.55 10.47
N TYR A 13 -10.10 4.76 9.74
CA TYR A 13 -11.55 4.91 9.62
C TYR A 13 -12.18 3.67 8.96
N GLN A 14 -13.42 3.37 9.31
CA GLN A 14 -14.10 2.19 8.81
C GLN A 14 -14.53 2.34 7.33
N VAL A 15 -14.13 1.37 6.50
CA VAL A 15 -14.54 1.25 5.09
C VAL A 15 -15.20 -0.11 4.89
N TYR A 16 -16.44 -0.12 4.41
CA TYR A 16 -17.15 -1.35 4.08
C TYR A 16 -17.09 -1.63 2.57
N GLY A 17 -16.92 -2.90 2.19
CA GLY A 17 -16.88 -3.31 0.78
C GLY A 17 -15.62 -2.88 0.02
N GLY A 18 -14.54 -2.55 0.74
CA GLY A 18 -13.26 -2.20 0.15
C GLY A 18 -12.63 -3.37 -0.61
N ARG A 19 -11.92 -3.05 -1.70
CA ARG A 19 -11.21 -4.05 -2.51
C ARG A 19 -10.15 -4.79 -1.69
N GLN A 20 -9.44 -4.09 -0.80
CA GLN A 20 -8.41 -4.68 0.06
C GLN A 20 -8.94 -5.88 0.85
N ASP A 21 -10.03 -5.69 1.61
CA ASP A 21 -10.61 -6.76 2.42
C ASP A 21 -11.18 -7.89 1.57
N PHE A 22 -11.80 -7.55 0.42
CA PHE A 22 -12.31 -8.53 -0.52
C PHE A 22 -11.20 -9.44 -1.07
N MET A 23 -10.07 -8.87 -1.51
CA MET A 23 -8.94 -9.62 -2.05
C MET A 23 -8.26 -10.48 -0.98
N ASN A 24 -8.08 -9.94 0.23
CA ASN A 24 -7.50 -10.67 1.36
C ASN A 24 -8.37 -11.86 1.77
N TYR A 25 -9.69 -11.66 1.90
CA TYR A 25 -10.60 -12.68 2.41
C TYR A 25 -10.99 -13.71 1.34
N TYR A 26 -11.49 -13.27 0.18
CA TYR A 26 -12.07 -14.18 -0.82
C TYR A 26 -11.04 -14.74 -1.80
N HIS A 27 -10.00 -13.98 -2.12
CA HIS A 27 -8.98 -14.38 -3.11
C HIS A 27 -7.67 -14.85 -2.49
N GLN A 28 -7.56 -14.81 -1.16
CA GLN A 28 -6.34 -15.18 -0.43
C GLN A 28 -5.10 -14.40 -0.94
N CYS A 29 -5.33 -13.19 -1.47
CA CYS A 29 -4.31 -12.31 -1.98
C CYS A 29 -4.02 -11.24 -0.92
N LYS A 30 -2.78 -11.19 -0.44
CA LYS A 30 -2.37 -10.21 0.56
C LYS A 30 -2.23 -8.83 -0.05
N GLU A 31 -3.32 -8.09 -0.02
CA GLU A 31 -3.40 -6.73 -0.57
C GLU A 31 -3.31 -5.68 0.53
N VAL A 32 -2.64 -4.56 0.23
CA VAL A 32 -2.57 -3.37 1.09
C VAL A 32 -2.98 -2.12 0.30
N THR A 33 -3.42 -1.09 1.01
CA THR A 33 -3.71 0.25 0.48
C THR A 33 -2.55 1.17 0.83
N ILE A 34 -1.98 1.86 -0.18
CA ILE A 34 -0.85 2.78 0.00
C ILE A 34 -1.33 4.20 -0.33
N GLU A 35 -1.40 5.04 0.68
CA GLU A 35 -1.73 6.47 0.55
C GLU A 35 -0.45 7.27 0.29
N LEU A 36 -0.15 7.55 -0.98
CA LEU A 36 1.14 8.11 -1.41
C LEU A 36 1.27 9.63 -1.25
N SER A 37 0.14 10.36 -1.21
CA SER A 37 0.15 11.82 -1.19
C SER A 37 -1.11 12.40 -0.55
N ASN A 38 -0.95 13.50 0.17
CA ASN A 38 -2.07 14.31 0.65
C ASN A 38 -2.75 15.09 -0.49
N THR A 39 -2.06 15.29 -1.62
CA THR A 39 -2.60 15.95 -2.81
C THR A 39 -3.05 14.88 -3.80
N LYS A 40 -4.36 14.73 -3.98
CA LYS A 40 -4.96 13.69 -4.86
C LYS A 40 -4.53 13.76 -6.32
N THR A 41 -4.21 14.97 -6.79
CA THR A 41 -3.74 15.23 -8.14
C THR A 41 -2.55 16.19 -8.06
N PRO A 42 -1.34 15.69 -7.76
CA PRO A 42 -0.16 16.53 -7.66
C PRO A 42 0.16 17.17 -9.03
N PRO A 43 0.71 18.39 -9.05
CA PRO A 43 1.15 19.02 -10.29
C PRO A 43 2.25 18.19 -10.97
N ALA A 44 2.31 18.23 -12.30
CA ALA A 44 3.27 17.46 -13.09
C ALA A 44 4.73 17.70 -12.67
N SER A 45 5.04 18.91 -12.21
CA SER A 45 6.37 19.31 -11.72
C SER A 45 6.84 18.58 -10.46
N GLN A 46 5.97 17.83 -9.78
CA GLN A 46 6.28 17.06 -8.57
C GLN A 46 6.31 15.54 -8.82
N LEU A 47 6.02 15.08 -10.04
CA LEU A 47 5.93 13.64 -10.32
C LEU A 47 7.29 12.95 -10.22
N ASP A 48 8.36 13.61 -10.68
CA ASP A 48 9.72 13.08 -10.59
C ASP A 48 10.15 12.92 -9.12
N ASP A 49 9.82 13.89 -8.27
CA ASP A 49 10.05 13.80 -6.82
C ASP A 49 9.30 12.62 -6.20
N HIS A 50 8.00 12.46 -6.51
CA HIS A 50 7.21 11.33 -6.01
C HIS A 50 7.77 9.98 -6.46
N TRP A 51 8.27 9.89 -7.70
CA TRP A 51 8.96 8.71 -8.19
C TRP A 51 10.23 8.43 -7.38
N ASP A 52 11.09 9.43 -7.20
CA ASP A 52 12.34 9.25 -6.46
C ASP A 52 12.11 8.89 -4.98
N TYR A 53 11.03 9.39 -4.37
CA TYR A 53 10.65 9.01 -3.00
C TYR A 53 10.14 7.57 -2.88
N THR A 54 9.52 7.01 -3.92
CA THR A 54 8.73 5.76 -3.82
C THR A 54 9.32 4.59 -4.60
N ARG A 55 10.20 4.83 -5.57
CA ARG A 55 10.76 3.82 -6.47
C ARG A 55 11.29 2.60 -5.72
N GLU A 56 12.17 2.82 -4.74
CA GLU A 56 12.78 1.73 -3.98
C GLU A 56 11.75 0.98 -3.15
N ALA A 57 10.84 1.70 -2.49
CA ALA A 57 9.77 1.09 -1.70
C ALA A 57 8.82 0.21 -2.55
N LEU A 58 8.50 0.62 -3.77
CA LEU A 58 7.67 -0.16 -4.69
C LEU A 58 8.36 -1.45 -5.14
N ILE A 59 9.67 -1.39 -5.41
CA ILE A 59 10.47 -2.57 -5.77
C ILE A 59 10.54 -3.54 -4.58
N GLU A 60 10.86 -3.03 -3.39
CA GLU A 60 10.93 -3.84 -2.17
C GLU A 60 9.58 -4.46 -1.81
N TYR A 61 8.47 -3.75 -2.03
CA TYR A 61 7.12 -4.29 -1.85
C TYR A 61 6.84 -5.50 -2.75
N LEU A 62 7.27 -5.44 -4.02
CA LEU A 62 7.14 -6.59 -4.93
C LEU A 62 8.02 -7.77 -4.49
N ILE A 63 9.22 -7.50 -3.97
CA ILE A 63 10.13 -8.52 -3.44
C ILE A 63 9.49 -9.26 -2.25
N GLN A 64 8.71 -8.58 -1.39
CA GLN A 64 7.98 -9.23 -0.28
C GLN A 64 7.07 -10.37 -0.78
N GLY A 65 6.52 -10.27 -1.98
CA GLY A 65 5.71 -11.33 -2.59
C GLY A 65 6.47 -12.64 -2.85
N THR A 66 7.80 -12.62 -2.78
CA THR A 66 8.66 -13.80 -2.95
C THR A 66 9.00 -14.51 -1.64
N TYR A 67 8.68 -13.89 -0.50
CA TYR A 67 8.97 -14.43 0.83
C TYR A 67 7.89 -15.39 1.32
N GLY A 68 8.28 -16.28 2.24
CA GLY A 68 7.43 -17.34 2.77
C GLY A 68 7.76 -18.70 2.16
N PHE A 69 6.80 -19.62 2.18
CA PHE A 69 6.96 -20.96 1.63
C PHE A 69 6.47 -21.02 0.19
N ARG A 70 7.22 -21.73 -0.66
CA ARG A 70 6.90 -22.04 -2.04
C ARG A 70 7.28 -23.50 -2.34
N GLY A 71 6.62 -24.13 -3.29
CA GLY A 71 6.86 -25.51 -3.73
C GLY A 71 6.82 -25.62 -5.24
#